data_AF-A0A838VP29-F1
#
_entry.id   AF-A0A838VP29-F1
#
_cell.length_a   1.000
_cell.length_b   1.000
_cell.length_c   1.000
_cell.angle_alpha   90.00
_cell.angle_beta   90.00
_cell.angle_gamma   90.00
#
_symmetry.space_group_name_H-M   'P 1'
#
loop_
_entity.id
_entity.type
_entity.pdbx_description
1 polymer ?
#
loop_
_entity_poly.entity_id
_entity_poly.type
_entity_poly.pdbx_seq_one_letter_code
_entity_poly.pdbx_strand_id
1 'polypeptide(L)'
;MSQTTSTPTVTGNQPRKPGKSLPPKLVIKLGKFVWTTLWQIMMSKIAPRNQAGEYIRPNSQFRNFISKSPENPYQPAAGRYTLY
;
A
#
# COMPACT_ATOMS: atom_id res chain seq x y z
N MET A 1 -29.99 -18.14 -62.87
CA MET A 1 -30.07 -18.11 -61.38
C MET A 1 -28.88 -17.32 -60.87
N SER A 2 -29.07 -16.03 -60.60
CA SER A 2 -28.00 -15.13 -60.12
C SER A 2 -28.21 -14.89 -58.63
N GLN A 3 -27.28 -15.39 -57.80
CA GLN A 3 -27.33 -15.22 -56.35
C GLN A 3 -26.75 -13.84 -56.00
N THR A 4 -27.59 -12.94 -55.49
CA THR A 4 -27.16 -11.66 -54.92
C THR A 4 -26.67 -11.88 -53.49
N THR A 5 -25.38 -11.73 -53.26
CA THR A 5 -24.78 -11.71 -51.92
C THR A 5 -25.16 -10.39 -51.22
N SER A 6 -26.10 -10.44 -50.29
CA SER A 6 -26.41 -9.33 -49.38
C SER A 6 -25.43 -9.34 -48.20
N THR A 7 -24.69 -8.25 -48.08
CA THR A 7 -23.74 -7.94 -47.02
C THR A 7 -24.44 -7.89 -45.65
N PRO A 8 -23.98 -8.59 -44.60
CA PRO A 8 -24.38 -8.28 -43.24
C PRO A 8 -23.57 -7.07 -42.74
N THR A 9 -24.27 -5.99 -42.46
CA THR A 9 -23.76 -4.80 -41.79
C THR A 9 -23.35 -5.12 -40.35
N VAL A 10 -22.06 -5.00 -40.04
CA VAL A 10 -21.56 -5.02 -38.66
C VAL A 10 -21.98 -3.71 -37.99
N THR A 11 -23.01 -3.78 -37.14
CA THR A 11 -23.47 -2.67 -36.30
C THR A 11 -22.33 -2.23 -35.38
N GLY A 12 -21.82 -1.02 -35.61
CA GLY A 12 -20.75 -0.43 -34.82
C GLY A 12 -21.14 -0.24 -33.36
N ASN A 13 -20.32 -0.76 -32.46
CA ASN A 13 -20.39 -0.50 -31.02
C ASN A 13 -20.13 0.99 -30.74
N GLN A 14 -21.18 1.72 -30.37
CA GLN A 14 -21.07 3.11 -29.90
C GLN A 14 -20.63 3.13 -28.42
N PRO A 15 -19.56 3.86 -28.05
CA PRO A 15 -19.10 3.95 -26.67
C PRO A 15 -20.09 4.76 -25.83
N ARG A 16 -20.54 4.18 -24.70
CA ARG A 16 -21.47 4.84 -23.77
C ARG A 16 -20.77 5.99 -23.06
N LYS A 17 -21.41 7.17 -23.08
CA LYS A 17 -20.94 8.39 -22.42
C LYS A 17 -20.91 8.16 -20.89
N PRO A 18 -19.76 8.28 -20.21
CA PRO A 18 -19.72 8.16 -18.77
C PRO A 18 -20.52 9.31 -18.14
N GLY A 19 -21.37 8.98 -17.16
CA GLY A 19 -22.14 9.95 -16.39
C GLY A 19 -21.24 10.97 -15.69
N LYS A 20 -21.85 12.00 -15.07
CA LYS A 20 -21.21 13.11 -14.36
C LYS A 20 -20.42 12.63 -13.12
N SER A 21 -19.41 11.81 -13.36
CA SER A 21 -18.39 11.43 -12.41
C SER A 21 -17.56 12.67 -12.13
N LEU A 22 -17.18 12.82 -10.85
CA LEU A 22 -16.28 13.85 -10.37
C LEU A 22 -15.16 14.11 -11.40
N PRO A 23 -14.79 15.38 -11.64
CA PRO A 23 -13.80 15.72 -12.66
C PRO A 23 -12.58 14.81 -12.52
N PRO A 24 -12.21 13.99 -13.52
CA PRO A 24 -11.17 12.97 -13.39
C PRO A 24 -9.84 13.52 -12.86
N LYS A 25 -9.54 14.78 -13.20
CA LYS A 25 -8.37 15.52 -12.72
C LYS A 25 -8.35 15.68 -11.19
N LEU A 26 -9.50 15.78 -10.54
CA LEU A 26 -9.62 15.99 -9.10
C LEU A 26 -9.32 14.70 -8.33
N VAL A 27 -9.79 13.56 -8.83
CA VAL A 27 -9.47 12.23 -8.29
C VAL A 27 -7.97 11.94 -8.43
N ILE A 28 -7.38 12.21 -9.59
CA ILE A 28 -5.94 12.02 -9.83
C ILE A 28 -5.11 12.92 -8.89
N LYS A 29 -5.53 14.18 -8.70
CA LYS A 29 -4.86 15.09 -7.75
C LYS A 29 -4.95 14.58 -6.31
N LEU A 30 -6.11 14.07 -5.88
CA LEU A 30 -6.27 13.52 -4.54
C LEU A 30 -5.38 12.29 -4.33
N GLY A 31 -5.35 11.37 -5.30
CA GLY A 31 -4.44 10.22 -5.24
C GLY A 31 -2.97 10.62 -5.16
N LYS A 32 -2.54 11.57 -6.01
CA LYS A 32 -1.19 12.14 -5.96
C LYS A 32 -0.89 12.75 -4.59
N PHE A 33 -1.83 13.51 -4.02
CA PHE A 33 -1.67 14.16 -2.72
C PHE A 33 -1.51 13.15 -1.58
N VAL A 34 -2.39 12.15 -1.52
CA VAL A 34 -2.32 11.08 -0.49
C VAL A 34 -0.99 10.36 -0.59
N TRP A 35 -0.58 9.95 -1.79
CA TRP A 35 0.70 9.29 -2.01
C TRP A 35 1.90 10.14 -1.58
N THR A 36 1.95 11.41 -2.01
CA THR A 36 3.06 12.31 -1.64
C THR A 36 3.14 12.54 -0.14
N THR A 37 2.00 12.68 0.53
CA THR A 37 1.94 12.86 1.98
C THR A 37 2.45 11.62 2.70
N LEU A 38 2.04 10.42 2.26
CA LEU A 38 2.49 9.16 2.84
C LEU A 38 4.00 8.99 2.70
N TRP A 39 4.54 9.26 1.50
CA TRP A 39 5.97 9.20 1.25
C TRP A 39 6.77 10.21 2.09
N GLN A 40 6.30 11.46 2.20
CA GLN A 40 6.93 12.48 3.04
C GLN A 40 6.94 12.09 4.53
N ILE A 41 5.85 11.51 5.03
CA ILE A 41 5.78 11.01 6.41
C ILE A 41 6.79 9.88 6.61
N MET A 42 6.86 8.92 5.68
CA MET A 42 7.84 7.83 5.77
C MET A 42 9.27 8.36 5.78
N MET A 43 9.60 9.28 4.87
CA MET A 43 10.94 9.87 4.79
C MET A 43 11.30 10.70 6.03
N SER A 44 10.34 11.40 6.62
CA SER A 44 10.56 12.17 7.84
C SER A 44 10.97 11.30 9.03
N LYS A 45 10.60 10.01 9.02
CA LYS A 45 10.93 9.05 10.09
C LYS A 45 12.25 8.30 9.86
N ILE A 46 12.77 8.29 8.62
CA ILE A 46 13.99 7.53 8.25
C ILE A 46 15.26 8.27 8.68
N ALA A 47 15.28 9.60 8.64
CA ALA A 47 16.42 10.39 9.07
C ALA A 47 16.02 11.32 10.22
N PRO A 48 16.51 11.10 11.45
CA PRO A 48 16.40 12.10 12.50
C PRO A 48 17.02 13.41 11.98
N ARG A 49 16.27 14.52 12.03
CA ARG A 49 16.75 15.87 11.68
C ARG A 49 17.72 16.44 12.73
N ASN A 50 18.62 15.61 13.24
CA ASN A 50 19.74 16.03 14.05
C ASN A 50 20.74 16.72 13.10
N GLN A 51 21.02 18.02 13.31
CA GLN A 51 21.96 18.80 12.50
C GLN A 51 23.43 18.40 12.71
N ALA A 52 23.73 17.64 13.77
CA ALA A 52 25.06 17.22 14.17
C ALA A 52 25.51 15.87 13.58
N GLY A 53 24.65 15.18 12.83
CA GLY A 53 24.95 13.87 12.23
C GLY A 53 25.19 12.76 13.24
N GLU A 54 24.83 12.96 14.51
CA GLU A 54 25.07 11.94 15.54
C GLU A 54 24.16 10.74 15.32
N TYR A 55 24.76 9.54 15.38
CA TYR A 55 24.02 8.30 15.36
C TYR A 55 23.25 8.12 16.67
N ILE A 56 21.95 8.41 16.65
CA ILE A 56 21.04 8.13 17.76
C ILE A 56 20.57 6.68 17.61
N ARG A 57 21.13 5.75 18.40
CA ARG A 57 20.67 4.36 18.43
C ARG A 57 19.26 4.31 19.04
N PRO A 58 18.21 3.92 18.29
CA PRO A 58 16.90 3.74 18.89
C PRO A 58 16.96 2.58 19.89
N ASN A 59 16.23 2.72 21.00
CA ASN A 59 16.06 1.63 21.94
C ASN A 59 15.32 0.46 21.24
N SER A 60 15.77 -0.77 21.49
CA SER A 60 15.09 -1.96 20.99
C SER A 60 13.63 -1.97 21.46
N GLN A 61 12.70 -2.14 20.52
CA GLN A 61 11.28 -2.37 20.83
C GLN A 61 11.03 -3.80 21.34
N PHE A 62 11.95 -4.72 21.06
CA PHE A 62 11.90 -6.11 21.50
C PHE A 62 12.62 -6.23 22.84
N ARG A 63 11.89 -5.90 23.92
CA ARG A 63 12.37 -5.97 25.32
C ARG A 63 11.56 -6.95 26.16
N ASN A 64 10.85 -7.87 25.51
CA ASN A 64 10.08 -8.89 26.19
C ASN A 64 10.99 -10.01 26.72
N PHE A 65 10.59 -10.64 27.82
CA PHE A 65 11.33 -11.71 28.46
C PHE A 65 10.53 -13.00 28.48
N ILE A 66 11.23 -14.12 28.30
CA ILE A 66 10.67 -15.46 28.46
C ILE A 66 10.53 -15.73 29.96
N SER A 67 9.33 -16.08 30.43
CA SER A 67 9.12 -16.43 31.84
C SER A 67 8.07 -17.53 31.99
N LYS A 68 8.09 -18.23 33.13
CA LYS A 68 7.09 -19.26 33.49
C LYS A 68 5.84 -18.68 34.16
N SER A 69 5.71 -17.36 34.26
CA SER A 69 4.51 -16.75 34.84
C SER A 69 3.28 -17.08 33.99
N PRO A 70 2.15 -17.52 34.58
CA PRO A 70 0.93 -17.84 33.84
C PRO A 70 0.41 -16.68 32.97
N GLU A 71 0.68 -15.43 33.37
CA GLU A 71 0.24 -14.22 32.67
C GLU A 71 1.20 -13.76 31.57
N ASN A 72 2.41 -14.34 31.46
CA ASN A 72 3.36 -13.94 30.44
C ASN A 72 3.07 -14.63 29.10
N PRO A 73 2.85 -13.90 27.99
CA PRO A 73 2.62 -14.50 26.67
C PRO A 73 3.82 -15.30 26.13
N TYR A 74 5.03 -15.03 26.61
CA TYR A 74 6.29 -15.66 26.21
C TYR A 74 6.69 -16.78 27.17
N GLN A 75 5.93 -17.87 27.17
CA GLN A 75 6.26 -19.05 27.97
C GLN A 75 7.32 -19.94 27.30
N PRO A 76 8.26 -20.50 28.09
CA PRO A 76 9.29 -21.39 27.58
C PRO A 76 8.71 -22.72 27.10
N ALA A 77 8.91 -23.04 25.82
CA ALA A 77 8.53 -24.32 25.21
C ALA A 77 9.62 -24.78 24.23
N ALA A 78 9.88 -26.09 24.21
CA ALA A 78 10.87 -26.68 23.30
C ALA A 78 10.47 -26.43 21.83
N GLY A 79 11.42 -25.96 21.01
CA GLY A 79 11.19 -25.66 19.59
C GLY A 79 10.38 -24.40 19.27
N ARG A 80 10.04 -23.56 20.27
CA ARG A 80 9.21 -22.35 20.05
C ARG A 80 9.99 -21.11 19.60
N TYR A 81 11.26 -20.99 19.95
CA TYR A 81 12.07 -19.80 19.71
C TYR A 81 13.24 -20.10 18.77
N THR A 82 13.58 -19.15 17.91
CA THR A 82 14.65 -19.26 16.90
C THR A 82 15.50 -17.99 16.91
N LEU A 83 16.82 -18.15 16.75
CA LEU A 83 17.77 -17.05 16.59
C LEU A 83 18.08 -16.86 15.09
N TYR A 84 18.09 -15.61 14.65
CA TYR A 84 18.38 -15.20 13.27
C TYR A 84 19.71 -14.44 13.20
#